data_AF-A0A2V5KRQ6-F1
#
_entry.id   AF-A0A2V5KRQ6-F1
#
_cell.length_a   1.000
_cell.length_b   1.000
_cell.length_c   1.000
_cell.angle_alpha   90.00
_cell.angle_beta   90.00
_cell.angle_gamma   90.00
#
_symmetry.space_group_name_H-M   'P 1'
#
loop_
_entity.id
_entity.type
_entity.pdbx_description
1 polymer ?
#
loop_
_entity_poly.entity_id
_entity_poly.type
_entity_poly.pdbx_seq_one_letter_code
_entity_poly.pdbx_strand_id
1 'polypeptide(L)'
;METESNNRTGREGGFFSWRILTAVLLCSTACVITTGTLLAFLRPDVPTKVSHRTLTFAERVAYQRAIEDVYWRHRIWPKERPDPKPALDAVMSQAQLEKKVTEYLRNSQALEDYWQKPLTAAQLQTEMERMARRTKQPEMLRELFEALGNDPFVIAECVARPIAAERLLNRLDADVRFNAELKQSWLAKAEAKVPVIIAEARRPNYKLPVIAGPLAGCTEDTWTPTSLTNTPSPRAAHTAVWTGSEMIVWGGGADGSTYLNTGGRYNPGTDSWTATNTTNAPEARTSHTAVWTGSEMIVWGGYNGSSFLNTGGRYNPTTDSWIATSTTNASAGRQDHPAVWTGSEMIVWGGFNGTNLNTGGRYDPTMDSWTATSTTNAPQGRYRHTAIWTGSEMIVWGGFMGGFPLETGGRYHAGTDTWTATSTPPVFSPRAHHTAVWTGSEMIIWGGWDDQDFYNNGWKYNPGTDSWTATSMTNVPDARFQHTAVWTGDEMIVWGGWNINYFNTGGKYNPSTDSWMATSTTNAPSGRFFHTAVWTGTEMVVWGGANP
;
A
#
# COMPACT_ATOMS: atom_id res chain seq x y z
N MET A 1 70.12 -32.89 -17.61
CA MET A 1 69.83 -32.10 -16.39
C MET A 1 68.66 -32.79 -15.72
N GLU A 2 68.83 -33.92 -15.00
CA GLU A 2 69.58 -34.08 -13.73
C GLU A 2 69.29 -32.92 -12.78
N THR A 3 68.58 -33.10 -11.66
CA THR A 3 68.84 -33.97 -10.49
C THR A 3 67.50 -34.21 -9.72
N GLU A 4 67.11 -35.43 -9.28
CA GLU A 4 67.45 -36.17 -8.03
C GLU A 4 67.25 -35.36 -6.71
N SER A 5 66.66 -35.83 -5.59
CA SER A 5 66.32 -37.18 -5.10
C SER A 5 65.41 -37.15 -3.83
N ASN A 6 64.75 -38.30 -3.57
CA ASN A 6 64.52 -39.00 -2.28
C ASN A 6 63.69 -38.35 -1.14
N ASN A 7 63.02 -39.07 -0.22
CA ASN A 7 62.38 -40.40 -0.06
C ASN A 7 62.02 -40.51 1.44
N ARG A 8 60.93 -41.22 1.80
CA ARG A 8 60.60 -41.93 3.09
C ARG A 8 59.09 -41.81 3.40
N THR A 9 58.25 -42.83 3.17
CA THR A 9 58.05 -44.15 3.85
C THR A 9 57.30 -44.10 5.20
N GLY A 10 56.20 -44.87 5.28
CA GLY A 10 55.49 -45.30 6.49
C GLY A 10 53.95 -45.22 6.31
N ARG A 11 53.21 -46.21 5.77
CA ARG A 11 52.73 -47.47 6.41
C ARG A 11 51.97 -47.17 7.73
N GLU A 12 50.73 -47.59 8.02
CA GLU A 12 49.91 -48.78 7.74
C GLU A 12 48.41 -48.37 7.88
N GLY A 13 47.49 -48.87 7.05
CA GLY A 13 46.65 -50.05 7.35
C GLY A 13 45.21 -49.59 7.65
N GLY A 14 44.12 -50.19 7.19
CA GLY A 14 43.87 -51.31 6.31
C GLY A 14 42.40 -51.24 5.87
N PHE A 15 42.12 -51.82 4.71
CA PHE A 15 40.78 -52.10 4.19
C PHE A 15 39.97 -52.94 5.20
N PHE A 16 38.64 -52.83 5.20
CA PHE A 16 37.76 -53.97 4.82
C PHE A 16 36.29 -53.54 4.75
N SER A 17 35.69 -53.87 3.62
CA SER A 17 34.26 -53.81 3.31
C SER A 17 33.64 -55.19 3.53
N TRP A 18 32.35 -55.23 3.87
CA TRP A 18 31.29 -56.05 3.27
C TRP A 18 30.28 -56.66 4.28
N ARG A 19 29.06 -56.70 3.77
CA ARG A 19 27.72 -57.08 4.25
C ARG A 19 27.57 -58.51 4.82
N ILE A 20 26.42 -58.76 5.48
CA ILE A 20 25.40 -59.83 5.27
C ILE A 20 24.58 -59.98 6.59
N LEU A 21 23.25 -59.76 6.70
CA LEU A 21 22.01 -60.41 6.17
C LEU A 21 21.36 -61.40 7.16
N THR A 22 20.01 -61.34 7.25
CA THR A 22 19.02 -62.32 7.79
C THR A 22 18.75 -62.35 9.32
N ALA A 23 17.56 -62.66 9.88
CA ALA A 23 16.14 -62.71 9.48
C ALA A 23 15.30 -63.21 10.71
N VAL A 24 14.07 -62.72 10.89
CA VAL A 24 12.83 -63.51 11.20
C VAL A 24 12.43 -63.95 12.66
N LEU A 25 11.19 -63.54 13.02
CA LEU A 25 10.07 -64.14 13.82
C LEU A 25 9.96 -64.17 15.38
N LEU A 26 8.92 -63.45 15.86
CA LEU A 26 7.73 -63.79 16.70
C LEU A 26 7.76 -64.42 18.13
N CYS A 27 6.73 -63.99 18.91
CA CYS A 27 6.08 -64.55 20.13
C CYS A 27 6.78 -64.34 21.49
N SER A 28 6.13 -64.09 22.65
CA SER A 28 4.74 -63.88 23.09
C SER A 28 4.70 -63.73 24.64
N THR A 29 3.76 -62.94 25.20
CA THR A 29 3.08 -63.07 26.54
C THR A 29 3.91 -62.95 27.84
N ALA A 30 3.47 -62.48 29.03
CA ALA A 30 2.22 -62.00 29.65
C ALA A 30 2.58 -61.38 31.05
N CYS A 31 1.98 -60.26 31.49
CA CYS A 31 0.82 -60.10 32.39
C CYS A 31 1.08 -60.23 33.91
N VAL A 32 0.78 -59.17 34.70
CA VAL A 32 0.15 -59.26 36.04
C VAL A 32 -0.81 -58.07 36.24
N ILE A 33 -2.03 -58.41 36.66
CA ILE A 33 -3.20 -57.57 36.97
C ILE A 33 -3.34 -57.49 38.49
N THR A 34 -3.79 -56.35 39.02
CA THR A 34 -4.69 -56.34 40.21
C THR A 34 -5.86 -55.39 39.97
N THR A 35 -7.05 -55.97 40.11
CA THR A 35 -8.39 -55.41 39.91
C THR A 35 -8.97 -54.79 41.17
N GLY A 36 -9.92 -53.86 40.98
CA GLY A 36 -10.85 -53.38 42.01
C GLY A 36 -12.15 -52.86 41.37
N THR A 37 -13.14 -53.75 41.28
CA THR A 37 -14.62 -53.63 41.20
C THR A 37 -15.26 -52.30 41.65
N LEU A 38 -16.48 -51.85 41.30
CA LEU A 38 -17.62 -52.23 40.43
C LEU A 38 -18.67 -51.10 40.68
N LEU A 39 -19.45 -50.68 39.67
CA LEU A 39 -20.89 -50.34 39.74
C LEU A 39 -21.30 -49.35 38.62
N ALA A 40 -22.14 -49.87 37.72
CA ALA A 40 -22.91 -49.07 36.79
C ALA A 40 -24.11 -48.44 37.53
N PHE A 41 -24.31 -47.13 37.36
CA PHE A 41 -25.59 -46.46 37.55
C PHE A 41 -25.73 -45.36 36.49
N LEU A 42 -26.89 -45.35 35.84
CA LEU A 42 -27.41 -44.35 34.93
C LEU A 42 -27.02 -42.93 35.37
N ARG A 43 -26.30 -42.19 34.53
CA ARG A 43 -26.18 -40.73 34.71
C ARG A 43 -27.33 -40.06 33.95
N PRO A 44 -28.09 -39.19 34.59
CA PRO A 44 -29.10 -38.37 33.93
C PRO A 44 -28.41 -37.40 32.99
N ASP A 45 -29.09 -37.01 31.92
CA ASP A 45 -28.72 -35.86 31.09
C ASP A 45 -28.38 -34.67 32.00
N VAL A 46 -27.08 -34.37 32.12
CA VAL A 46 -26.65 -33.10 32.72
C VAL A 46 -26.60 -32.10 31.58
N PRO A 47 -27.40 -31.01 31.65
CA PRO A 47 -27.39 -29.99 30.61
C PRO A 47 -25.99 -29.42 30.51
N THR A 48 -25.44 -29.37 29.30
CA THR A 48 -24.24 -28.59 29.00
C THR A 48 -24.55 -27.14 29.33
N LYS A 49 -24.24 -26.74 30.56
CA LYS A 49 -24.29 -25.35 30.99
C LYS A 49 -23.17 -24.63 30.24
N VAL A 50 -23.53 -24.07 29.09
CA VAL A 50 -22.65 -23.24 28.28
C VAL A 50 -22.18 -22.09 29.17
N SER A 51 -20.89 -22.10 29.53
CA SER A 51 -20.28 -21.01 30.28
C SER A 51 -20.24 -19.76 29.39
N HIS A 52 -21.15 -18.83 29.65
CA HIS A 52 -21.18 -17.49 29.07
C HIS A 52 -19.94 -16.73 29.57
N ARG A 53 -18.96 -16.49 28.69
CA ARG A 53 -17.80 -15.65 28.99
C ARG A 53 -18.08 -14.28 28.39
N THR A 54 -18.27 -13.29 29.25
CA THR A 54 -18.48 -11.89 28.86
C THR A 54 -17.28 -11.08 29.32
N LEU A 55 -16.78 -10.16 28.49
CA LEU A 55 -15.67 -9.27 28.89
C LEU A 55 -16.22 -8.12 29.75
N THR A 56 -15.86 -8.15 31.03
CA THR A 56 -16.11 -7.04 31.97
C THR A 56 -15.34 -5.78 31.56
N PHE A 57 -15.77 -4.63 32.09
CA PHE A 57 -15.05 -3.37 31.89
C PHE A 57 -13.58 -3.47 32.32
N ALA A 58 -13.33 -4.06 33.49
CA ALA A 58 -11.99 -4.24 34.03
C ALA A 58 -11.11 -5.12 33.14
N GLU A 59 -11.65 -6.20 32.58
CA GLU A 59 -10.93 -7.04 31.61
C GLU A 59 -10.60 -6.28 30.33
N ARG A 60 -11.55 -5.50 29.79
CA ARG A 60 -11.31 -4.66 28.61
C ARG A 60 -10.22 -3.61 28.86
N VAL A 61 -10.18 -3.03 30.06
CA VAL A 61 -9.13 -2.07 30.45
C VAL A 61 -7.77 -2.75 30.59
N ALA A 62 -7.73 -3.97 31.14
CA ALA A 62 -6.50 -4.77 31.19
C ALA A 62 -5.98 -5.12 29.79
N TYR A 63 -6.86 -5.55 28.88
CA TYR A 63 -6.48 -5.80 27.49
C TYR A 63 -6.09 -4.52 26.75
N GLN A 64 -6.77 -3.40 27.01
CA GLN A 64 -6.35 -2.09 26.46
C GLN A 64 -4.94 -1.74 26.91
N ARG A 65 -4.58 -1.95 28.19
CA ARG A 65 -3.22 -1.73 28.68
C ARG A 65 -2.21 -2.60 27.92
N ALA A 66 -2.50 -3.87 27.70
CA ALA A 66 -1.63 -4.78 26.96
C ALA A 66 -1.43 -4.32 25.50
N ILE A 67 -2.50 -3.85 24.84
CA ILE A 67 -2.44 -3.29 23.48
C ILE A 67 -1.57 -2.03 23.44
N GLU A 68 -1.78 -1.11 24.39
CA GLU A 68 -1.01 0.14 24.47
C GLU A 68 0.46 -0.11 24.82
N ASP A 69 0.78 -1.16 25.57
CA ASP A 69 2.16 -1.55 25.86
C ASP A 69 2.88 -2.00 24.58
N VAL A 70 2.22 -2.84 23.77
CA VAL A 70 2.75 -3.25 22.45
C VAL A 70 2.98 -2.01 21.58
N TYR A 71 1.98 -1.14 21.42
CA TYR A 71 2.15 0.09 20.64
C TYR A 71 3.25 1.00 21.20
N TRP A 72 3.33 1.13 22.52
CA TRP A 72 4.35 1.92 23.17
C TRP A 72 5.72 1.34 22.88
N ARG A 73 5.95 0.03 22.99
CA ARG A 73 7.24 -0.62 22.67
C ARG A 73 7.68 -0.34 21.23
N HIS A 74 6.77 -0.40 20.26
CA HIS A 74 7.05 -0.14 18.84
C HIS A 74 7.17 1.35 18.47
N ARG A 75 6.82 2.28 19.36
CA ARG A 75 6.98 3.73 19.12
C ARG A 75 8.45 4.15 19.10
N ILE A 76 8.88 4.88 18.07
CA ILE A 76 10.25 5.38 17.95
C ILE A 76 10.54 6.40 19.08
N TRP A 77 11.60 6.15 19.85
CA TRP A 77 12.09 7.10 20.85
C TRP A 77 13.12 8.04 20.19
N PRO A 78 12.92 9.37 20.24
CA PRO A 78 13.80 10.32 19.55
C PRO A 78 15.26 10.19 20.01
N LYS A 79 16.22 10.20 19.07
CA LYS A 79 17.65 10.08 19.39
C LYS A 79 18.20 11.34 20.07
N GLU A 80 17.48 12.45 19.96
CA GLU A 80 17.77 13.75 20.56
C GLU A 80 17.43 13.77 22.06
N ARG A 81 16.74 12.74 22.56
CA ARG A 81 16.46 12.56 23.99
C ARG A 81 17.50 11.61 24.62
N PRO A 82 18.36 12.12 25.53
CA PRO A 82 19.36 11.29 26.19
C PRO A 82 18.77 10.38 27.28
N ASP A 83 17.53 10.63 27.71
CA ASP A 83 16.81 9.81 28.67
C ASP A 83 16.30 8.49 28.05
N PRO A 84 16.32 7.37 28.80
CA PRO A 84 15.75 6.11 28.32
C PRO A 84 14.24 6.26 28.15
N LYS A 85 13.69 5.56 27.16
CA LYS A 85 12.25 5.51 26.91
C LYS A 85 11.50 5.10 28.19
N PRO A 86 10.59 5.94 28.71
CA PRO A 86 9.88 5.65 29.96
C PRO A 86 8.93 4.47 29.79
N ALA A 87 8.56 3.82 30.90
CA ALA A 87 7.54 2.76 30.88
C ALA A 87 6.15 3.32 30.52
N LEU A 88 5.25 2.48 29.99
CA LEU A 88 3.89 2.90 29.64
C LEU A 88 3.17 3.57 30.81
N ASP A 89 3.30 3.02 32.02
CA ASP A 89 2.64 3.54 33.23
C ASP A 89 3.07 4.98 33.59
N ALA A 90 4.23 5.43 33.11
CA ALA A 90 4.71 6.80 33.31
C ALA A 90 4.11 7.80 32.29
N VAL A 91 3.59 7.32 31.16
CA VAL A 91 3.06 8.15 30.07
C VAL A 91 1.55 7.98 29.85
N MET A 92 0.94 6.95 30.45
CA MET A 92 -0.47 6.68 30.37
C MET A 92 -1.03 6.20 31.71
N SER A 93 -1.95 6.98 32.25
CA SER A 93 -2.66 6.67 33.50
C SER A 93 -3.80 5.67 33.29
N GLN A 94 -4.18 5.00 34.37
CA GLN A 94 -5.36 4.12 34.42
C GLN A 94 -6.63 4.82 33.93
N ALA A 95 -6.86 6.08 34.31
CA ALA A 95 -8.02 6.85 33.87
C ALA A 95 -8.03 7.10 32.35
N GLN A 96 -6.86 7.24 31.70
CA GLN A 96 -6.77 7.37 30.24
C GLN A 96 -7.10 6.05 29.54
N LEU A 97 -6.71 4.91 30.10
CA LEU A 97 -7.06 3.59 29.58
C LEU A 97 -8.58 3.34 29.69
N GLU A 98 -9.18 3.66 30.83
CA GLU A 98 -10.63 3.58 31.05
C GLU A 98 -11.40 4.47 30.08
N LYS A 99 -10.89 5.69 29.83
CA LYS A 99 -11.46 6.61 28.84
C LYS A 99 -11.43 6.02 27.44
N LYS A 100 -10.30 5.46 27.00
CA LYS A 100 -10.18 4.79 25.68
C LYS A 100 -11.18 3.65 25.53
N VAL A 101 -11.34 2.81 26.56
CA VAL A 101 -12.32 1.72 26.54
C VAL A 101 -13.74 2.23 26.42
N THR A 102 -14.07 3.26 27.19
CA THR A 102 -15.39 3.89 27.17
C THR A 102 -15.69 4.50 25.80
N GLU A 103 -14.71 5.16 25.19
CA GLU A 103 -14.84 5.84 23.91
C GLU A 103 -15.11 4.86 22.77
N TYR A 104 -14.38 3.75 22.66
CA TYR A 104 -14.64 2.80 21.59
C TYR A 104 -15.97 2.05 21.77
N LEU A 105 -16.39 1.77 23.01
CA LEU A 105 -17.69 1.14 23.29
C LEU A 105 -18.84 2.07 22.91
N ARG A 106 -18.70 3.37 23.25
CA ARG A 106 -19.62 4.43 22.85
C ARG A 106 -19.71 4.53 21.32
N ASN A 107 -18.57 4.49 20.63
CA ASN A 107 -18.51 4.53 19.16
C ASN A 107 -19.22 3.32 18.53
N SER A 108 -18.98 2.11 19.05
CA SER A 108 -19.66 0.90 18.59
C SER A 108 -21.17 0.97 18.77
N GLN A 109 -21.65 1.53 19.89
CA GLN A 109 -23.08 1.68 20.17
C GLN A 109 -23.74 2.75 19.31
N ALA A 110 -23.04 3.86 19.03
CA ALA A 110 -23.56 4.92 18.18
C ALA A 110 -23.82 4.40 16.75
N LEU A 111 -22.95 3.52 16.23
CA LEU A 111 -23.16 2.84 14.96
C LEU A 111 -24.37 1.90 14.97
N GLU A 112 -24.55 1.15 16.06
CA GLU A 112 -25.70 0.26 16.23
C GLU A 112 -27.01 1.04 16.25
N ASP A 113 -27.07 2.13 17.02
CA ASP A 113 -28.24 3.00 17.10
C ASP A 113 -28.54 3.64 15.74
N TYR A 114 -27.52 4.01 14.96
CA TYR A 114 -27.70 4.60 13.64
C TYR A 114 -28.19 3.60 12.59
N TRP A 115 -27.59 2.42 12.51
CA TRP A 115 -27.96 1.39 11.53
C TRP A 115 -29.10 0.47 11.99
N GLN A 116 -29.58 0.64 13.23
CA GLN A 116 -30.53 -0.25 13.89
C GLN A 116 -30.06 -1.72 13.91
N LYS A 117 -28.73 -1.94 13.85
CA LYS A 117 -28.09 -3.26 13.80
C LYS A 117 -26.70 -3.20 14.44
N PRO A 118 -26.35 -4.11 15.36
CA PRO A 118 -25.02 -4.16 15.95
C PRO A 118 -23.96 -4.51 14.92
N LEU A 119 -22.70 -4.14 15.20
CA LEU A 119 -21.55 -4.73 14.52
C LEU A 119 -21.58 -6.25 14.70
N THR A 120 -21.85 -6.94 13.59
CA THR A 120 -22.03 -8.37 13.57
C THR A 120 -20.70 -9.10 13.73
N ALA A 121 -20.79 -10.36 14.17
CA ALA A 121 -19.65 -11.26 14.21
C ALA A 121 -18.91 -11.38 12.88
N ALA A 122 -19.64 -11.44 11.77
CA ALA A 122 -19.05 -11.53 10.43
C ALA A 122 -18.28 -10.26 10.04
N GLN A 123 -18.75 -9.08 10.46
CA GLN A 123 -18.04 -7.82 10.24
C GLN A 123 -16.75 -7.76 11.06
N LEU A 124 -16.78 -8.20 12.32
CA LEU A 124 -15.58 -8.26 13.15
C LEU A 124 -14.58 -9.32 12.67
N GLN A 125 -15.05 -10.48 12.22
CA GLN A 125 -14.20 -11.50 11.59
C GLN A 125 -13.54 -10.97 10.31
N THR A 126 -14.32 -10.33 9.43
CA THR A 126 -13.80 -9.68 8.22
C THR A 126 -12.75 -8.62 8.56
N GLU A 127 -12.96 -7.86 9.65
CA GLU A 127 -12.00 -6.86 10.09
C GLU A 127 -10.70 -7.50 10.61
N MET A 128 -10.77 -8.57 11.40
CA MET A 128 -9.61 -9.33 11.84
C MET A 128 -8.81 -9.87 10.65
N GLU A 129 -9.48 -10.44 9.66
CA GLU A 129 -8.81 -10.92 8.45
C GLU A 129 -8.23 -9.79 7.60
N ARG A 130 -8.92 -8.65 7.51
CA ARG A 130 -8.41 -7.46 6.84
C ARG A 130 -7.13 -6.96 7.51
N MET A 131 -7.10 -6.92 8.84
CA MET A 131 -5.91 -6.54 9.62
C MET A 131 -4.76 -7.51 9.34
N ALA A 132 -5.01 -8.81 9.41
CA ALA A 132 -3.98 -9.83 9.16
C ALA A 132 -3.44 -9.81 7.72
N ARG A 133 -4.31 -9.53 6.73
CA ARG A 133 -3.93 -9.46 5.30
C ARG A 133 -3.25 -8.16 4.89
N ARG A 134 -3.57 -7.03 5.54
CA ARG A 134 -3.15 -5.68 5.08
C ARG A 134 -2.23 -4.95 6.05
N THR A 135 -1.81 -5.58 7.15
CA THR A 135 -0.90 -4.92 8.10
C THR A 135 0.47 -4.68 7.46
N LYS A 136 1.00 -3.45 7.63
CA LYS A 136 2.38 -3.10 7.25
C LYS A 136 3.39 -3.40 8.37
N GLN A 137 2.91 -3.93 9.50
CA GLN A 137 3.71 -4.31 10.66
C GLN A 137 3.23 -5.67 11.17
N PRO A 138 3.49 -6.76 10.44
CA PRO A 138 2.98 -8.08 10.80
C PRO A 138 3.58 -8.60 12.11
N GLU A 139 4.81 -8.22 12.45
CA GLU A 139 5.46 -8.55 13.72
C GLU A 139 4.75 -7.88 14.90
N MET A 140 4.48 -6.57 14.81
CA MET A 140 3.71 -5.85 15.83
C MET A 140 2.31 -6.45 15.98
N LEU A 141 1.65 -6.82 14.87
CA LEU A 141 0.33 -7.44 14.93
C LEU A 141 0.37 -8.82 15.61
N ARG A 142 1.44 -9.61 15.40
CA ARG A 142 1.64 -10.90 16.09
C ARG A 142 1.84 -10.67 17.59
N GLU A 143 2.71 -9.73 17.97
CA GLU A 143 2.90 -9.37 19.37
C GLU A 143 1.61 -8.88 20.02
N LEU A 144 0.79 -8.13 19.28
CA LEU A 144 -0.51 -7.67 19.76
C LEU A 144 -1.48 -8.83 19.98
N PHE A 145 -1.56 -9.80 19.07
CA PHE A 145 -2.40 -10.98 19.23
C PHE A 145 -1.91 -11.87 20.38
N GLU A 146 -0.59 -12.03 20.51
CA GLU A 146 0.04 -12.79 21.59
C GLU A 146 -0.20 -12.14 22.95
N ALA A 147 -0.11 -10.81 23.05
CA ALA A 147 -0.42 -10.05 24.27
C ALA A 147 -1.89 -10.21 24.71
N LEU A 148 -2.78 -10.57 23.79
CA LEU A 148 -4.19 -10.89 24.05
C LEU A 148 -4.45 -12.39 24.22
N GLY A 149 -3.39 -13.19 24.36
CA GLY A 149 -3.44 -14.63 24.56
C GLY A 149 -3.87 -15.43 23.32
N ASN A 150 -3.77 -14.83 22.12
CA ASN A 150 -4.26 -15.39 20.85
C ASN A 150 -5.73 -15.82 20.90
N ASP A 151 -6.54 -15.24 21.80
CA ASP A 151 -7.97 -15.54 21.95
C ASP A 151 -8.77 -14.78 20.87
N PRO A 152 -9.37 -15.48 19.87
CA PRO A 152 -10.07 -14.83 18.76
C PRO A 152 -11.21 -13.91 19.20
N PHE A 153 -11.86 -14.24 20.32
CA PHE A 153 -12.94 -13.44 20.88
C PHE A 153 -12.40 -12.14 21.48
N VAL A 154 -11.30 -12.21 22.24
CA VAL A 154 -10.66 -11.02 22.80
C VAL A 154 -10.13 -10.10 21.70
N ILE A 155 -9.52 -10.68 20.66
CA ILE A 155 -9.02 -9.93 19.50
C ILE A 155 -10.16 -9.25 18.74
N ALA A 156 -11.27 -9.96 18.49
CA ALA A 156 -12.44 -9.37 17.86
C ALA A 156 -13.00 -8.18 18.66
N GLU A 157 -13.09 -8.33 19.97
CA GLU A 157 -13.77 -7.38 20.85
C GLU A 157 -12.92 -6.19 21.29
N CYS A 158 -11.61 -6.38 21.43
CA CYS A 158 -10.69 -5.36 21.96
C CYS A 158 -9.79 -4.74 20.89
N VAL A 159 -9.72 -5.32 19.69
CA VAL A 159 -8.86 -4.82 18.59
C VAL A 159 -9.69 -4.51 17.35
N ALA A 160 -10.40 -5.51 16.82
CA ALA A 160 -11.13 -5.35 15.58
C ALA A 160 -12.35 -4.43 15.73
N ARG A 161 -13.11 -4.55 16.84
CA ARG A 161 -14.29 -3.72 17.11
C ARG A 161 -13.94 -2.22 17.24
N PRO A 162 -12.95 -1.78 18.04
CA PRO A 162 -12.55 -0.38 18.07
C PRO A 162 -12.17 0.17 16.69
N ILE A 163 -11.34 -0.55 15.93
CA ILE A 163 -10.86 -0.13 14.61
C ILE A 163 -12.00 -0.08 13.59
N ALA A 164 -12.88 -1.09 13.59
CA ALA A 164 -14.05 -1.11 12.73
C ALA A 164 -14.99 0.04 13.06
N ALA A 165 -15.26 0.28 14.35
CA ALA A 165 -16.20 1.31 14.79
C ALA A 165 -15.70 2.71 14.42
N GLU A 166 -14.43 3.02 14.70
CA GLU A 166 -13.83 4.31 14.35
C GLU A 166 -13.87 4.54 12.84
N ARG A 167 -13.43 3.56 12.04
CA ARG A 167 -13.43 3.67 10.57
C ARG A 167 -14.83 3.89 10.01
N LEU A 168 -15.82 3.19 10.54
CA LEU A 168 -17.19 3.27 10.06
C LEU A 168 -17.86 4.58 10.45
N LEU A 169 -17.57 5.13 11.64
CA LEU A 169 -17.98 6.47 12.03
C LEU A 169 -17.34 7.54 11.14
N ASN A 170 -16.05 7.41 10.83
CA ASN A 170 -15.37 8.35 9.92
C ASN A 170 -15.93 8.30 8.50
N ARG A 171 -16.45 7.15 8.04
CA ARG A 171 -17.17 7.05 6.76
C ARG A 171 -18.54 7.71 6.81
N LEU A 172 -19.26 7.61 7.93
CA LEU A 172 -20.54 8.30 8.11
C LEU A 172 -20.36 9.84 8.13
N ASP A 173 -19.25 10.33 8.67
CA ASP A 173 -18.90 11.76 8.62
C ASP A 173 -18.68 12.25 7.19
N ALA A 174 -18.19 11.39 6.29
CA ALA A 174 -17.98 11.71 4.88
C ALA A 174 -19.29 11.69 4.05
N ASP A 175 -20.29 10.90 4.48
CA ASP A 175 -21.56 10.67 3.76
C ASP A 175 -22.65 11.68 4.16
N VAL A 176 -22.63 12.15 5.41
CA VAL A 176 -23.68 13.04 5.96
C VAL A 176 -23.21 14.50 5.99
N ARG A 177 -23.43 15.24 4.90
CA ARG A 177 -23.29 16.72 4.88
C ARG A 177 -24.27 17.49 5.78
N PHE A 178 -24.97 16.86 6.72
CA PHE A 178 -25.93 17.56 7.57
C PHE A 178 -25.98 17.00 9.01
N ASN A 179 -25.47 17.83 9.92
CA ASN A 179 -25.86 17.94 11.33
C ASN A 179 -24.94 17.28 12.40
N ALA A 180 -23.84 17.98 12.73
CA ALA A 180 -22.95 17.65 13.85
C ALA A 180 -23.67 17.55 15.21
N GLU A 181 -24.76 18.31 15.41
CA GLU A 181 -25.58 18.24 16.63
C GLU A 181 -26.31 16.90 16.74
N LEU A 182 -26.74 16.34 15.60
CA LEU A 182 -27.34 15.02 15.55
C LEU A 182 -26.31 13.98 16.02
N LYS A 183 -25.10 13.96 15.43
CA LYS A 183 -23.99 13.07 15.83
C LYS A 183 -23.69 13.15 17.33
N GLN A 184 -23.59 14.36 17.88
CA GLN A 184 -23.35 14.57 19.31
C GLN A 184 -24.52 14.03 20.17
N SER A 185 -25.76 14.18 19.70
CA SER A 185 -26.95 13.59 20.35
C SER A 185 -26.91 12.06 20.36
N TRP A 186 -26.50 11.41 19.27
CA TRP A 186 -26.32 9.95 19.22
C TRP A 186 -25.22 9.47 20.16
N LEU A 187 -24.07 10.15 20.12
CA LEU A 187 -22.95 9.83 21.00
C LEU A 187 -23.33 9.99 22.48
N ALA A 188 -24.09 11.02 22.85
CA ALA A 188 -24.58 11.22 24.22
C ALA A 188 -25.57 10.12 24.66
N LYS A 189 -26.47 9.67 23.76
CA LYS A 189 -27.39 8.55 24.05
C LYS A 189 -26.68 7.20 24.17
N ALA A 190 -25.65 6.98 23.35
CA ALA A 190 -24.82 5.79 23.37
C ALA A 190 -24.02 5.67 24.68
N GLU A 191 -23.55 6.79 25.24
CA GLU A 191 -22.80 6.84 26.50
C GLU A 191 -23.60 6.29 27.69
N ALA A 192 -24.91 6.55 27.73
CA ALA A 192 -25.81 6.02 28.77
C ALA A 192 -26.05 4.50 28.66
N LYS A 193 -25.73 3.88 27.52
CA LYS A 193 -25.96 2.44 27.25
C LYS A 193 -24.71 1.57 27.41
N VAL A 194 -23.53 2.18 27.55
CA VAL A 194 -22.24 1.48 27.72
C VAL A 194 -22.28 0.38 28.81
N PRO A 195 -22.94 0.56 29.97
CA PRO A 195 -23.02 -0.48 31.00
C PRO A 195 -23.77 -1.76 30.58
N VAL A 196 -24.72 -1.66 29.63
CA VAL A 196 -25.57 -2.77 29.17
C VAL A 196 -24.84 -3.64 28.15
N ILE A 197 -24.03 -3.05 27.29
CA ILE A 197 -23.23 -3.72 26.24
C ILE A 197 -22.20 -4.68 26.86
N ILE A 198 -21.68 -4.31 28.03
CA ILE A 198 -20.73 -5.11 28.81
C ILE A 198 -21.34 -6.43 29.28
N ALA A 199 -22.68 -6.59 29.25
CA ALA A 199 -23.37 -7.79 29.73
C ALA A 199 -23.77 -8.80 28.63
N GLU A 200 -23.87 -8.39 27.34
CA GLU A 200 -24.59 -9.18 26.31
C GLU A 200 -23.75 -9.70 25.12
N ALA A 201 -22.41 -9.75 25.22
CA ALA A 201 -21.60 -10.35 24.16
C ALA A 201 -21.79 -11.89 24.08
N ARG A 202 -22.71 -12.34 23.21
CA ARG A 202 -22.84 -13.78 22.84
C ARG A 202 -21.61 -14.24 22.09
N ARG A 203 -21.27 -15.53 22.15
CA ARG A 203 -20.18 -16.15 21.37
C ARG A 203 -20.59 -16.35 19.91
N PRO A 204 -20.10 -15.58 18.95
CA PRO A 204 -19.89 -16.11 17.62
C PRO A 204 -18.56 -16.87 17.58
N ASN A 205 -18.46 -17.87 16.70
CA ASN A 205 -17.22 -18.59 16.44
C ASN A 205 -16.28 -17.71 15.60
N TYR A 206 -15.42 -16.92 16.26
CA TYR A 206 -14.31 -16.25 15.60
C TYR A 206 -13.18 -17.23 15.31
N LYS A 207 -12.48 -17.02 14.19
CA LYS A 207 -11.26 -17.75 13.83
C LYS A 207 -10.07 -16.80 13.91
N LEU A 208 -9.01 -17.22 14.59
CA LEU A 208 -7.74 -16.49 14.58
C LEU A 208 -7.23 -16.44 13.13
N PRO A 209 -7.06 -15.26 12.53
CA PRO A 209 -6.54 -15.18 11.19
C PRO A 209 -5.04 -15.47 11.19
N VAL A 210 -4.55 -16.07 10.12
CA VAL A 210 -3.11 -16.24 9.91
C VAL A 210 -2.52 -14.86 9.59
N ILE A 211 -1.70 -14.32 10.48
CA ILE A 211 -0.91 -13.12 10.20
C ILE A 211 0.20 -13.57 9.26
N ALA A 212 0.19 -13.06 8.03
CA ALA A 212 1.24 -13.34 7.05
C ALA A 212 2.60 -13.16 7.72
N GLY A 213 3.52 -14.12 7.53
CA GLY A 213 4.91 -14.09 8.03
C GLY A 213 5.63 -12.78 7.65
N PRO A 214 6.84 -12.46 8.19
CA PRO A 214 7.71 -11.53 7.49
C PRO A 214 7.75 -12.06 6.07
N LEU A 215 7.33 -11.24 5.11
CA LEU A 215 7.14 -11.66 3.73
C LEU A 215 8.43 -12.38 3.32
N ALA A 216 8.40 -13.71 3.25
CA ALA A 216 9.15 -14.39 2.23
C ALA A 216 8.60 -13.75 0.97
N GLY A 217 9.34 -12.77 0.43
CA GLY A 217 8.86 -11.90 -0.64
C GLY A 217 8.20 -12.74 -1.70
N CYS A 218 7.05 -12.30 -2.22
CA CYS A 218 6.27 -12.95 -3.29
C CYS A 218 6.68 -14.42 -3.53
N THR A 219 6.23 -15.35 -2.66
CA THR A 219 6.70 -16.75 -2.74
C THR A 219 6.39 -17.41 -4.09
N GLU A 220 5.46 -16.83 -4.84
CA GLU A 220 5.26 -17.09 -6.26
C GLU A 220 5.65 -15.85 -7.07
N ASP A 221 6.91 -15.78 -7.49
CA ASP A 221 7.39 -14.84 -8.49
C ASP A 221 7.04 -15.39 -9.87
N THR A 222 5.76 -15.33 -10.25
CA THR A 222 5.26 -15.76 -11.56
C THR A 222 4.16 -14.83 -12.04
N TRP A 223 4.03 -14.69 -13.36
CA TRP A 223 2.96 -13.91 -13.96
C TRP A 223 1.72 -14.76 -14.22
N THR A 224 0.55 -14.18 -13.95
CA THR A 224 -0.74 -14.78 -14.29
C THR A 224 -1.47 -13.85 -15.26
N PRO A 225 -1.88 -14.34 -16.45
CA PRO A 225 -2.68 -13.53 -17.37
C PRO A 225 -4.02 -13.17 -16.73
N THR A 226 -4.40 -11.89 -16.81
CA THR A 226 -5.74 -11.44 -16.44
C THR A 226 -6.74 -11.71 -17.56
N SER A 227 -8.02 -11.83 -17.23
CA SER A 227 -9.09 -11.95 -18.22
C SER A 227 -9.06 -10.82 -19.25
N LEU A 228 -9.26 -11.22 -20.51
CA LEU A 228 -9.43 -10.31 -21.66
C LEU A 228 -10.91 -10.05 -21.98
N THR A 229 -11.83 -10.64 -21.21
CA THR A 229 -13.27 -10.46 -21.45
C THR A 229 -13.70 -9.10 -20.93
N ASN A 230 -14.38 -8.33 -21.79
CA ASN A 230 -14.83 -6.96 -21.51
C ASN A 230 -13.71 -5.98 -21.14
N THR A 231 -12.46 -6.25 -21.54
CA THR A 231 -11.37 -5.29 -21.33
C THR A 231 -11.62 -3.99 -22.09
N PRO A 232 -11.17 -2.84 -21.55
CA PRO A 232 -11.09 -1.61 -22.33
C PRO A 232 -10.26 -1.80 -23.59
N SER A 233 -10.53 -0.99 -24.62
CA SER A 233 -9.73 -0.99 -25.85
C SER A 233 -8.23 -0.81 -25.56
N PRO A 234 -7.34 -1.37 -26.40
CA PRO A 234 -5.89 -1.16 -26.30
C PRO A 234 -5.55 0.33 -26.20
N ARG A 235 -4.60 0.65 -25.32
CA ARG A 235 -4.22 2.04 -25.04
C ARG A 235 -2.86 2.17 -24.36
N ALA A 236 -2.18 3.27 -24.63
CA ALA A 236 -0.94 3.70 -23.97
C ALA A 236 -1.12 5.10 -23.38
N ALA A 237 -0.25 5.48 -22.43
CA ALA A 237 -0.26 6.79 -21.77
C ALA A 237 -1.63 7.16 -21.15
N HIS A 238 -2.34 6.11 -20.70
CA HIS A 238 -3.53 6.18 -19.87
C HIS A 238 -3.10 6.29 -18.40
N THR A 239 -4.06 6.57 -17.52
CA THR A 239 -3.83 6.53 -16.07
C THR A 239 -4.52 5.35 -15.44
N ALA A 240 -3.99 4.89 -14.31
CA ALA A 240 -4.65 3.91 -13.47
C ALA A 240 -4.51 4.25 -11.99
N VAL A 241 -5.52 3.89 -11.21
CA VAL A 241 -5.52 4.02 -9.76
C VAL A 241 -5.99 2.73 -9.08
N TRP A 242 -5.47 2.46 -7.88
CA TRP A 242 -5.94 1.36 -7.03
C TRP A 242 -6.92 1.89 -5.99
N THR A 243 -8.13 1.34 -5.96
CA THR A 243 -9.17 1.74 -5.00
C THR A 243 -9.00 1.10 -3.63
N GLY A 244 -8.09 0.12 -3.52
CA GLY A 244 -8.03 -0.81 -2.39
C GLY A 244 -8.73 -2.14 -2.65
N SER A 245 -9.48 -2.27 -3.75
CA SER A 245 -10.13 -3.51 -4.18
C SER A 245 -10.19 -3.70 -5.70
N GLU A 246 -10.14 -2.63 -6.48
CA GLU A 246 -10.22 -2.63 -7.94
C GLU A 246 -9.17 -1.69 -8.54
N MET A 247 -8.69 -2.01 -9.74
CA MET A 247 -7.89 -1.11 -10.55
C MET A 247 -8.83 -0.36 -11.50
N ILE A 248 -8.79 0.97 -11.50
CA ILE A 248 -9.54 1.78 -12.47
C ILE A 248 -8.55 2.31 -13.50
N VAL A 249 -8.84 2.09 -14.79
CA VAL A 249 -8.08 2.59 -15.93
C VAL A 249 -8.93 3.58 -16.71
N TRP A 250 -8.35 4.70 -17.15
CA TRP A 250 -9.08 5.67 -17.98
C TRP A 250 -8.19 6.46 -18.95
N GLY A 251 -8.77 6.84 -20.09
CA GLY A 251 -8.16 7.70 -21.09
C GLY A 251 -7.03 7.04 -21.88
N GLY A 252 -6.06 7.81 -22.36
CA GLY A 252 -4.91 7.36 -23.15
C GLY A 252 -5.15 7.40 -24.67
N GLY A 253 -4.13 6.98 -25.43
CA GLY A 253 -4.17 6.88 -26.90
C GLY A 253 -4.23 5.43 -27.37
N ALA A 254 -5.06 5.13 -28.37
CA ALA A 254 -5.21 3.79 -28.94
C ALA A 254 -4.10 3.43 -29.96
N ASP A 255 -3.76 4.37 -30.83
CA ASP A 255 -2.86 4.16 -31.98
C ASP A 255 -1.99 5.40 -32.31
N GLY A 256 -1.82 6.30 -31.34
CA GLY A 256 -1.07 7.55 -31.51
C GLY A 256 -1.84 8.68 -32.20
N SER A 257 -2.99 8.39 -32.81
CA SER A 257 -3.86 9.39 -33.47
C SER A 257 -5.26 9.48 -32.83
N THR A 258 -5.73 8.38 -32.25
CA THR A 258 -7.03 8.27 -31.59
C THR A 258 -6.85 8.36 -30.08
N TYR A 259 -7.44 9.37 -29.47
CA TYR A 259 -7.51 9.53 -28.01
C TYR A 259 -8.82 8.98 -27.47
N LEU A 260 -8.79 8.51 -26.21
CA LEU A 260 -9.92 7.82 -25.60
C LEU A 260 -10.46 8.63 -24.42
N ASN A 261 -11.79 8.63 -24.25
CA ASN A 261 -12.52 9.07 -23.05
C ASN A 261 -13.20 7.90 -22.31
N THR A 262 -12.81 6.68 -22.66
CA THR A 262 -13.34 5.43 -22.09
C THR A 262 -12.39 4.88 -21.04
N GLY A 263 -12.89 3.98 -20.21
CA GLY A 263 -12.11 3.31 -19.18
C GLY A 263 -12.73 1.98 -18.76
N GLY A 264 -12.11 1.33 -17.77
CA GLY A 264 -12.63 0.13 -17.15
C GLY A 264 -12.13 -0.07 -15.73
N ARG A 265 -12.90 -0.83 -14.97
CA ARG A 265 -12.60 -1.26 -13.60
C ARG A 265 -12.30 -2.74 -13.61
N TYR A 266 -11.10 -3.10 -13.17
CA TYR A 266 -10.68 -4.48 -13.03
C TYR A 266 -10.77 -4.91 -11.57
N ASN A 267 -11.50 -6.00 -11.35
CA ASN A 267 -11.58 -6.66 -10.06
C ASN A 267 -10.70 -7.92 -10.08
N PRO A 268 -9.55 -7.93 -9.40
CA PRO A 268 -8.67 -9.10 -9.35
C PRO A 268 -9.28 -10.28 -8.58
N GLY A 269 -10.22 -10.03 -7.66
CA GLY A 269 -10.90 -11.09 -6.91
C GLY A 269 -11.85 -11.94 -7.74
N THR A 270 -12.35 -11.40 -8.86
CA THR A 270 -13.24 -12.08 -9.80
C THR A 270 -12.64 -12.21 -11.20
N ASP A 271 -11.42 -11.74 -11.40
CA ASP A 271 -10.74 -11.61 -12.70
C ASP A 271 -11.66 -11.07 -13.81
N SER A 272 -12.29 -9.92 -13.55
CA SER A 272 -13.32 -9.38 -14.45
C SER A 272 -13.22 -7.88 -14.64
N TRP A 273 -13.49 -7.43 -15.87
CA TRP A 273 -13.58 -6.02 -16.23
C TRP A 273 -15.02 -5.53 -16.31
N THR A 274 -15.25 -4.33 -15.79
CA THR A 274 -16.50 -3.56 -15.96
C THR A 274 -16.17 -2.23 -16.60
N ALA A 275 -16.81 -1.88 -17.72
CA ALA A 275 -16.61 -0.58 -18.35
C ALA A 275 -17.02 0.56 -17.42
N THR A 276 -16.31 1.69 -17.46
CA THR A 276 -16.76 2.92 -16.79
C THR A 276 -17.83 3.60 -17.64
N ASN A 277 -18.82 4.22 -16.99
CA ASN A 277 -19.76 5.09 -17.69
C ASN A 277 -19.04 6.21 -18.46
N THR A 278 -19.56 6.58 -19.63
CA THR A 278 -19.05 7.66 -20.48
C THR A 278 -19.90 8.92 -20.43
N THR A 279 -21.07 8.86 -19.79
CA THR A 279 -21.95 10.02 -19.57
C THR A 279 -21.24 11.01 -18.65
N ASN A 280 -21.10 12.25 -19.10
CA ASN A 280 -20.34 13.32 -18.43
C ASN A 280 -18.86 13.03 -18.19
N ALA A 281 -18.31 11.98 -18.81
CA ALA A 281 -16.88 11.74 -18.75
C ALA A 281 -16.11 12.90 -19.41
N PRO A 282 -14.90 13.24 -18.92
CA PRO A 282 -14.09 14.26 -19.56
C PRO A 282 -13.79 13.93 -21.01
N GLU A 283 -13.51 14.94 -21.83
CA GLU A 283 -13.14 14.73 -23.24
C GLU A 283 -11.93 13.78 -23.39
N ALA A 284 -11.84 13.15 -24.55
CA ALA A 284 -10.80 12.18 -24.86
C ALA A 284 -9.40 12.78 -24.77
N ARG A 285 -8.47 12.09 -24.09
CA ARG A 285 -7.17 12.66 -23.75
C ARG A 285 -6.08 11.62 -23.46
N THR A 286 -4.83 12.01 -23.68
CA THR A 286 -3.63 11.27 -23.27
C THR A 286 -2.74 12.13 -22.37
N SER A 287 -1.72 11.53 -21.74
CA SER A 287 -0.70 12.25 -20.95
C SER A 287 -1.28 13.15 -19.85
N HIS A 288 -2.43 12.75 -19.31
CA HIS A 288 -3.10 13.37 -18.18
C HIS A 288 -2.66 12.69 -16.87
N THR A 289 -3.07 13.24 -15.73
CA THR A 289 -2.83 12.62 -14.43
C THR A 289 -4.13 12.15 -13.80
N ALA A 290 -4.00 11.16 -12.91
CA ALA A 290 -5.09 10.76 -12.04
C ALA A 290 -4.61 10.49 -10.62
N VAL A 291 -5.48 10.75 -9.66
CA VAL A 291 -5.26 10.42 -8.24
C VAL A 291 -6.49 9.73 -7.66
N TRP A 292 -6.28 8.89 -6.64
CA TRP A 292 -7.35 8.28 -5.86
C TRP A 292 -7.53 9.03 -4.55
N THR A 293 -8.75 9.48 -4.27
CA THR A 293 -9.06 10.24 -3.05
C THR A 293 -9.30 9.34 -1.82
N GLY A 294 -9.48 8.04 -2.05
CA GLY A 294 -10.07 7.11 -1.08
C GLY A 294 -11.49 6.70 -1.45
N SER A 295 -12.19 7.50 -2.26
CA SER A 295 -13.57 7.24 -2.70
C SER A 295 -13.81 7.52 -4.18
N GLU A 296 -13.03 8.40 -4.80
CA GLU A 296 -13.20 8.84 -6.19
C GLU A 296 -11.85 8.91 -6.91
N MET A 297 -11.87 8.72 -8.22
CA MET A 297 -10.73 8.97 -9.09
C MET A 297 -10.87 10.39 -9.67
N ILE A 298 -9.86 11.23 -9.50
CA ILE A 298 -9.81 12.56 -10.12
C ILE A 298 -8.87 12.48 -11.31
N VAL A 299 -9.33 12.88 -12.49
CA VAL A 299 -8.55 13.03 -13.72
C VAL A 299 -8.41 14.50 -14.06
N TRP A 300 -7.20 14.96 -14.41
CA TRP A 300 -7.01 16.33 -14.85
C TRP A 300 -5.90 16.49 -15.89
N GLY A 301 -6.06 17.50 -16.76
CA GLY A 301 -5.08 17.88 -17.76
C GLY A 301 -5.01 16.92 -18.95
N GLY A 302 -3.87 16.89 -19.64
CA GLY A 302 -3.61 16.06 -20.81
C GLY A 302 -3.72 16.81 -22.14
N TYR A 303 -3.70 16.04 -23.21
CA TYR A 303 -3.79 16.53 -24.60
C TYR A 303 -4.82 15.73 -25.39
N ASN A 304 -5.65 16.40 -26.19
CA ASN A 304 -6.73 15.79 -26.97
C ASN A 304 -6.44 15.70 -28.49
N GLY A 305 -5.20 15.99 -28.92
CA GLY A 305 -4.84 16.05 -30.35
C GLY A 305 -4.86 17.45 -30.95
N SER A 306 -5.48 18.41 -30.26
CA SER A 306 -5.58 19.80 -30.73
C SER A 306 -5.13 20.79 -29.66
N SER A 307 -5.48 20.54 -28.39
CA SER A 307 -5.30 21.49 -27.29
C SER A 307 -4.78 20.79 -26.04
N PHE A 308 -3.98 21.53 -25.26
CA PHE A 308 -3.63 21.16 -23.90
C PHE A 308 -4.80 21.50 -22.97
N LEU A 309 -5.21 20.55 -22.15
CA LEU A 309 -6.45 20.64 -21.39
C LEU A 309 -6.19 21.19 -19.99
N ASN A 310 -7.06 22.09 -19.53
CA ASN A 310 -7.18 22.50 -18.11
C ASN A 310 -8.49 21.99 -17.47
N THR A 311 -9.14 21.04 -18.14
CA THR A 311 -10.37 20.39 -17.72
C THR A 311 -10.07 19.04 -17.08
N GLY A 312 -11.05 18.47 -16.39
CA GLY A 312 -10.93 17.18 -15.71
C GLY A 312 -12.29 16.63 -15.29
N GLY A 313 -12.26 15.51 -14.55
CA GLY A 313 -13.46 14.91 -13.99
C GLY A 313 -13.16 14.04 -12.79
N ARG A 314 -14.16 13.92 -11.91
CA ARG A 314 -14.19 13.05 -10.74
C ARG A 314 -15.11 11.88 -11.05
N TYR A 315 -14.57 10.68 -10.96
CA TYR A 315 -15.29 9.44 -11.17
C TYR A 315 -15.55 8.74 -9.85
N ASN A 316 -16.82 8.50 -9.56
CA ASN A 316 -17.25 7.71 -8.42
C ASN A 316 -17.59 6.28 -8.88
N PRO A 317 -16.81 5.26 -8.49
CA PRO A 317 -17.07 3.87 -8.90
C PRO A 317 -18.31 3.27 -8.22
N THR A 318 -18.77 3.81 -7.10
CA THR A 318 -19.96 3.29 -6.39
C THR A 318 -21.23 3.59 -7.19
N THR A 319 -21.30 4.79 -7.78
CA THR A 319 -22.44 5.25 -8.58
C THR A 319 -22.21 5.15 -10.08
N ASP A 320 -21.00 4.76 -10.51
CA ASP A 320 -20.55 4.73 -11.90
C ASP A 320 -20.87 6.03 -12.65
N SER A 321 -20.45 7.16 -12.05
CA SER A 321 -20.79 8.50 -12.55
C SER A 321 -19.61 9.45 -12.54
N TRP A 322 -19.59 10.34 -13.53
CA TRP A 322 -18.62 11.43 -13.63
C TRP A 322 -19.23 12.77 -13.25
N ILE A 323 -18.42 13.60 -12.58
CA ILE A 323 -18.69 15.01 -12.31
C ILE A 323 -17.49 15.80 -12.82
N ALA A 324 -17.72 16.81 -13.66
CA ALA A 324 -16.63 17.67 -14.14
C ALA A 324 -15.94 18.40 -12.97
N THR A 325 -14.62 18.57 -13.05
CA THR A 325 -13.92 19.47 -12.12
C THR A 325 -14.14 20.91 -12.54
N SER A 326 -14.28 21.82 -11.58
CA SER A 326 -14.30 23.25 -11.85
C SER A 326 -13.05 23.72 -12.60
N THR A 327 -13.24 24.71 -13.47
CA THR A 327 -12.16 25.43 -14.16
C THR A 327 -11.90 26.80 -13.53
N THR A 328 -12.66 27.19 -12.50
CA THR A 328 -12.44 28.43 -11.76
C THR A 328 -11.08 28.41 -11.10
N ASN A 329 -10.22 29.37 -11.45
CA ASN A 329 -8.83 29.50 -11.01
C ASN A 329 -7.94 28.29 -11.35
N ALA A 330 -8.38 27.40 -12.25
CA ALA A 330 -7.56 26.27 -12.68
C ALA A 330 -6.31 26.77 -13.40
N SER A 331 -5.19 26.08 -13.19
CA SER A 331 -3.94 26.39 -13.89
C SER A 331 -4.08 26.20 -15.40
N ALA A 332 -3.19 26.82 -16.18
CA ALA A 332 -3.17 26.66 -17.63
C ALA A 332 -3.13 25.18 -18.06
N GLY A 333 -3.79 24.87 -19.18
CA GLY A 333 -3.88 23.50 -19.68
C GLY A 333 -2.52 22.94 -20.03
N ARG A 334 -2.31 21.63 -19.77
CA ARG A 334 -0.98 21.01 -19.80
C ARG A 334 -1.03 19.49 -19.91
N GLN A 335 0.04 18.90 -20.42
CA GLN A 335 0.29 17.45 -20.41
C GLN A 335 1.62 17.13 -19.73
N ASP A 336 1.91 15.83 -19.54
CA ASP A 336 3.20 15.33 -19.04
C ASP A 336 3.66 15.95 -17.69
N HIS A 337 2.68 16.33 -16.86
CA HIS A 337 2.88 16.76 -15.47
C HIS A 337 2.60 15.56 -14.55
N PRO A 338 3.22 15.47 -13.37
CA PRO A 338 2.76 14.59 -12.31
C PRO A 338 1.65 15.25 -11.49
N ALA A 339 0.95 14.43 -10.70
CA ALA A 339 0.03 14.89 -9.67
C ALA A 339 0.15 14.02 -8.42
N VAL A 340 -0.14 14.59 -7.26
CA VAL A 340 -0.15 13.87 -5.99
C VAL A 340 -1.44 14.14 -5.22
N TRP A 341 -1.86 13.18 -4.38
CA TRP A 341 -2.96 13.34 -3.45
C TRP A 341 -2.42 13.59 -2.04
N THR A 342 -2.86 14.68 -1.41
CA THR A 342 -2.40 15.04 -0.06
C THR A 342 -3.14 14.30 1.04
N GLY A 343 -4.26 13.66 0.72
CA GLY A 343 -5.28 13.23 1.68
C GLY A 343 -6.57 14.07 1.58
N SER A 344 -6.46 15.31 1.09
CA SER A 344 -7.59 16.24 0.94
C SER A 344 -7.63 16.99 -0.39
N GLU A 345 -6.49 17.18 -1.05
CA GLU A 345 -6.36 17.97 -2.28
C GLU A 345 -5.50 17.21 -3.31
N MET A 346 -5.78 17.43 -4.59
CA MET A 346 -4.90 17.04 -5.68
C MET A 346 -3.95 18.20 -5.98
N ILE A 347 -2.65 17.96 -5.99
CA ILE A 347 -1.64 18.95 -6.41
C ILE A 347 -1.10 18.57 -7.77
N VAL A 348 -1.16 19.50 -8.71
CA VAL A 348 -0.57 19.42 -10.05
C VAL A 348 0.53 20.47 -10.16
N TRP A 349 1.70 20.10 -10.70
CA TRP A 349 2.75 21.07 -10.96
C TRP A 349 3.60 20.71 -12.18
N GLY A 350 4.11 21.73 -12.86
CA GLY A 350 4.92 21.57 -14.06
C GLY A 350 4.13 21.14 -15.28
N GLY A 351 4.73 20.38 -16.19
CA GLY A 351 4.14 19.94 -17.46
C GLY A 351 4.48 20.83 -18.65
N PHE A 352 3.83 20.53 -19.78
CA PHE A 352 4.09 21.17 -21.06
C PHE A 352 2.80 21.61 -21.75
N ASN A 353 2.81 22.79 -22.36
CA ASN A 353 1.70 23.33 -23.15
C ASN A 353 2.13 24.07 -24.43
N GLY A 354 3.27 23.67 -25.00
CA GLY A 354 4.02 24.47 -25.97
C GLY A 354 5.21 25.19 -25.31
N THR A 355 5.15 25.39 -24.00
CA THR A 355 6.26 25.83 -23.15
C THR A 355 6.40 24.93 -21.92
N ASN A 356 7.58 24.92 -21.29
CA ASN A 356 7.79 24.20 -20.03
C ASN A 356 7.27 25.03 -18.85
N LEU A 357 6.39 24.45 -18.04
CA LEU A 357 5.69 25.18 -16.99
C LEU A 357 6.41 25.01 -15.64
N ASN A 358 6.53 26.09 -14.88
CA ASN A 358 6.92 26.10 -13.46
C ASN A 358 5.73 26.48 -12.54
N THR A 359 4.53 26.44 -13.09
CA THR A 359 3.27 26.75 -12.39
C THR A 359 2.55 25.46 -12.01
N GLY A 360 1.66 25.55 -11.03
CA GLY A 360 0.82 24.45 -10.59
C GLY A 360 -0.49 24.93 -9.97
N GLY A 361 -1.27 23.98 -9.47
CA GLY A 361 -2.55 24.22 -8.83
C GLY A 361 -2.89 23.10 -7.84
N ARG A 362 -3.57 23.48 -6.77
CA ARG A 362 -4.15 22.58 -5.77
C ARG A 362 -5.65 22.57 -5.96
N TYR A 363 -6.22 21.40 -6.20
CA TYR A 363 -7.65 21.21 -6.38
C TYR A 363 -8.25 20.60 -5.11
N ASP A 364 -9.20 21.34 -4.53
CA ASP A 364 -10.03 20.88 -3.42
C ASP A 364 -11.35 20.32 -3.99
N PRO A 365 -11.59 18.99 -3.94
CA PRO A 365 -12.82 18.41 -4.43
C PRO A 365 -14.03 18.70 -3.53
N THR A 366 -13.84 19.11 -2.28
CA THR A 366 -14.95 19.44 -1.36
C THR A 366 -15.60 20.78 -1.72
N MET A 367 -14.75 21.75 -2.09
CA MET A 367 -15.14 23.08 -2.56
C MET A 367 -15.29 23.17 -4.09
N ASP A 368 -14.80 22.16 -4.82
CA ASP A 368 -14.70 22.16 -6.28
C ASP A 368 -14.00 23.42 -6.81
N SER A 369 -12.80 23.68 -6.30
CA SER A 369 -12.06 24.91 -6.62
C SER A 369 -10.56 24.68 -6.68
N TRP A 370 -9.88 25.54 -7.45
CA TRP A 370 -8.43 25.53 -7.58
C TRP A 370 -7.80 26.70 -6.84
N THR A 371 -6.66 26.44 -6.22
CA THR A 371 -5.74 27.46 -5.70
C THR A 371 -4.40 27.31 -6.41
N ALA A 372 -3.88 28.38 -7.00
CA ALA A 372 -2.56 28.34 -7.64
C ALA A 372 -1.46 28.05 -6.59
N THR A 373 -0.45 27.27 -6.99
CA THR A 373 0.76 27.11 -6.17
C THR A 373 1.68 28.32 -6.35
N SER A 374 2.40 28.70 -5.31
CA SER A 374 3.44 29.72 -5.41
C SER A 374 4.48 29.40 -6.49
N THR A 375 4.94 30.44 -7.17
CA THR A 375 6.07 30.40 -8.11
C THR A 375 7.36 30.93 -7.48
N THR A 376 7.28 31.47 -6.26
CA THR A 376 8.45 31.94 -5.51
C THR A 376 9.31 30.74 -5.12
N ASN A 377 10.58 30.76 -5.55
CA ASN A 377 11.55 29.68 -5.38
C ASN A 377 11.12 28.33 -6.01
N ALA A 378 10.08 28.32 -6.84
CA ALA A 378 9.67 27.11 -7.54
C ALA A 378 10.80 26.64 -8.48
N PRO A 379 11.02 25.33 -8.63
CA PRO A 379 11.98 24.83 -9.58
C PRO A 379 11.65 25.32 -10.99
N GLN A 380 12.67 25.39 -11.83
CA GLN A 380 12.50 25.80 -13.21
C GLN A 380 11.52 24.89 -13.98
N GLY A 381 10.87 25.47 -15.00
CA GLY A 381 9.76 24.82 -15.69
C GLY A 381 10.16 23.54 -16.39
N ARG A 382 9.35 22.49 -16.25
CA ARG A 382 9.74 21.12 -16.64
C ARG A 382 8.54 20.20 -16.89
N TYR A 383 8.77 19.10 -17.60
CA TYR A 383 7.79 18.05 -17.92
C TYR A 383 8.47 16.67 -17.86
N ARG A 384 7.68 15.58 -17.81
CA ARG A 384 8.21 14.18 -17.73
C ARG A 384 9.13 13.94 -16.52
N HIS A 385 8.93 14.73 -15.48
CA HIS A 385 9.54 14.58 -14.16
C HIS A 385 8.62 13.74 -13.28
N THR A 386 9.15 13.25 -12.15
CA THR A 386 8.35 12.53 -11.17
C THR A 386 7.94 13.47 -10.02
N ALA A 387 6.87 13.11 -9.34
CA ALA A 387 6.53 13.68 -8.05
C ALA A 387 6.04 12.61 -7.07
N ILE A 388 6.34 12.79 -5.79
CA ILE A 388 5.80 11.98 -4.70
C ILE A 388 5.20 12.87 -3.61
N TRP A 389 4.30 12.31 -2.81
CA TRP A 389 3.80 12.93 -1.58
C TRP A 389 4.41 12.22 -0.38
N THR A 390 5.04 12.98 0.52
CA THR A 390 5.68 12.42 1.72
C THR A 390 4.70 12.15 2.86
N GLY A 391 3.49 12.70 2.77
CA GLY A 391 2.56 12.88 3.90
C GLY A 391 2.46 14.35 4.34
N SER A 392 3.45 15.18 4.01
CA SER A 392 3.49 16.60 4.40
C SER A 392 3.93 17.56 3.29
N GLU A 393 4.65 17.08 2.30
CA GLU A 393 5.17 17.88 1.19
C GLU A 393 5.19 17.07 -0.11
N MET A 394 5.10 17.79 -1.23
CA MET A 394 5.32 17.21 -2.56
C MET A 394 6.77 17.39 -2.94
N ILE A 395 7.44 16.32 -3.38
CA ILE A 395 8.81 16.39 -3.91
C ILE A 395 8.73 16.17 -5.41
N VAL A 396 9.32 17.06 -6.21
CA VAL A 396 9.45 16.94 -7.66
C VAL A 396 10.91 16.80 -8.04
N TRP A 397 11.24 15.93 -9.01
CA TRP A 397 12.63 15.75 -9.42
C TRP A 397 12.81 15.33 -10.88
N GLY A 398 13.88 15.83 -11.50
CA GLY A 398 14.28 15.50 -12.87
C GLY A 398 13.40 16.14 -13.95
N GLY A 399 13.18 15.42 -15.05
CA GLY A 399 12.39 15.86 -16.21
C GLY A 399 13.20 16.60 -17.26
N PHE A 400 12.50 17.20 -18.21
CA PHE A 400 13.08 17.98 -19.32
C PHE A 400 12.70 19.45 -19.25
N MET A 401 13.62 20.31 -19.69
CA MET A 401 13.37 21.71 -20.06
C MET A 401 13.91 21.94 -21.47
N GLY A 402 13.07 22.32 -22.44
CA GLY A 402 13.51 22.58 -23.80
C GLY A 402 14.26 21.43 -24.47
N GLY A 403 13.98 20.17 -24.08
CA GLY A 403 14.73 18.98 -24.50
C GLY A 403 15.96 18.65 -23.65
N PHE A 404 16.40 19.53 -22.76
CA PHE A 404 17.54 19.30 -21.87
C PHE A 404 17.10 18.59 -20.59
N PRO A 405 17.71 17.45 -20.24
CA PRO A 405 17.36 16.70 -19.05
C PRO A 405 17.80 17.49 -17.80
N LEU A 406 17.10 17.29 -16.69
CA LEU A 406 17.37 17.98 -15.43
C LEU A 406 17.83 17.01 -14.35
N GLU A 407 18.78 17.45 -13.51
CA GLU A 407 19.20 16.79 -12.27
C GLU A 407 18.71 17.53 -11.00
N THR A 408 17.88 18.56 -11.18
CA THR A 408 17.37 19.40 -10.09
C THR A 408 15.98 18.97 -9.64
N GLY A 409 15.59 19.37 -8.44
CA GLY A 409 14.24 19.15 -7.90
C GLY A 409 13.82 20.24 -6.93
N GLY A 410 12.64 20.05 -6.34
CA GLY A 410 12.12 20.94 -5.31
C GLY A 410 11.10 20.25 -4.41
N ARG A 411 10.98 20.78 -3.20
CA ARG A 411 10.03 20.35 -2.18
C ARG A 411 9.01 21.45 -1.97
N TYR A 412 7.74 21.11 -2.07
CA TYR A 412 6.62 22.01 -1.94
C TYR A 412 5.78 21.69 -0.71
N HIS A 413 5.69 22.66 0.19
CA HIS A 413 4.83 22.59 1.36
C HIS A 413 3.49 23.26 1.07
N ALA A 414 2.41 22.47 1.01
CA ALA A 414 1.07 23.00 0.74
C ALA A 414 0.56 23.93 1.85
N GLY A 415 0.84 23.62 3.12
CA GLY A 415 0.36 24.43 4.26
C GLY A 415 0.91 25.86 4.29
N THR A 416 2.14 26.08 3.79
CA THR A 416 2.79 27.39 3.73
C THR A 416 2.87 27.97 2.33
N ASP A 417 2.52 27.20 1.31
CA ASP A 417 2.66 27.55 -0.12
C ASP A 417 4.09 27.98 -0.49
N THR A 418 5.07 27.19 -0.08
CA THR A 418 6.50 27.49 -0.26
C THR A 418 7.27 26.37 -0.93
N TRP A 419 8.22 26.75 -1.78
CA TRP A 419 9.19 25.85 -2.39
C TRP A 419 10.56 25.96 -1.75
N THR A 420 11.20 24.81 -1.58
CA THR A 420 12.61 24.68 -1.17
C THR A 420 13.31 23.79 -2.19
N ALA A 421 14.46 24.21 -2.73
CA ALA A 421 15.24 23.37 -3.62
C ALA A 421 15.72 22.09 -2.90
N THR A 422 15.81 20.97 -3.63
CA THR A 422 16.52 19.80 -3.14
C THR A 422 18.03 19.99 -3.34
N SER A 423 18.86 19.37 -2.51
CA SER A 423 20.29 19.27 -2.79
C SER A 423 20.55 18.54 -4.12
N THR A 424 21.64 18.91 -4.78
CA THR A 424 22.09 18.34 -6.06
C THR A 424 23.54 17.87 -5.92
N PRO A 425 23.79 16.55 -5.81
CA PRO A 425 25.15 16.05 -5.72
C PRO A 425 25.90 16.17 -7.06
N PRO A 426 27.23 16.34 -7.05
CA PRO A 426 28.01 16.67 -8.24
C PRO A 426 28.12 15.55 -9.30
N VAL A 427 27.63 14.33 -9.00
CA VAL A 427 27.75 13.15 -9.88
C VAL A 427 26.37 12.64 -10.35
N PHE A 428 25.32 13.45 -10.19
CA PHE A 428 23.98 13.07 -10.62
C PHE A 428 23.81 13.20 -12.13
N SER A 429 23.36 12.12 -12.77
CA SER A 429 23.01 12.17 -14.18
C SER A 429 21.59 12.73 -14.35
N PRO A 430 21.42 13.84 -15.09
CA PRO A 430 20.12 14.42 -15.36
C PRO A 430 19.24 13.42 -16.11
N ARG A 431 17.93 13.41 -15.86
CA ARG A 431 17.04 12.40 -16.47
C ARG A 431 15.58 12.78 -16.46
N ALA A 432 14.85 12.26 -17.43
CA ALA A 432 13.39 12.27 -17.49
C ALA A 432 12.85 10.84 -17.65
N HIS A 433 11.53 10.68 -17.55
CA HIS A 433 10.83 9.39 -17.71
C HIS A 433 11.35 8.24 -16.81
N HIS A 434 12.04 8.60 -15.74
CA HIS A 434 12.36 7.71 -14.64
C HIS A 434 11.10 7.49 -13.80
N THR A 435 11.14 6.48 -12.95
CA THR A 435 10.08 6.26 -11.95
C THR A 435 10.54 6.75 -10.58
N ALA A 436 9.58 7.08 -9.73
CA ALA A 436 9.83 7.41 -8.34
C ALA A 436 8.81 6.71 -7.42
N VAL A 437 9.27 6.24 -6.27
CA VAL A 437 8.41 5.69 -5.21
C VAL A 437 8.76 6.32 -3.86
N TRP A 438 7.77 6.39 -2.97
CA TRP A 438 7.96 6.84 -1.59
C TRP A 438 7.96 5.64 -0.65
N THR A 439 9.03 5.47 0.13
CA THR A 439 9.16 4.34 1.08
C THR A 439 8.40 4.57 2.40
N GLY A 440 7.89 5.78 2.61
CA GLY A 440 7.46 6.27 3.92
C GLY A 440 8.50 7.17 4.60
N SER A 441 9.76 7.16 4.13
CA SER A 441 10.84 7.99 4.68
C SER A 441 11.80 8.56 3.63
N GLU A 442 11.94 7.89 2.49
CA GLU A 442 12.85 8.28 1.41
C GLU A 442 12.13 8.18 0.05
N MET A 443 12.49 9.04 -0.88
CA MET A 443 12.10 8.90 -2.29
C MET A 443 13.15 8.09 -3.02
N ILE A 444 12.77 7.03 -3.72
CA ILE A 444 13.67 6.28 -4.59
C ILE A 444 13.35 6.63 -6.02
N ILE A 445 14.34 7.07 -6.80
CA ILE A 445 14.24 7.24 -8.25
C ILE A 445 15.04 6.15 -8.96
N TRP A 446 14.56 5.69 -10.11
CA TRP A 446 15.32 4.70 -10.90
C TRP A 446 15.06 4.78 -12.40
N GLY A 447 16.11 4.47 -13.17
CA GLY A 447 16.10 4.43 -14.62
C GLY A 447 15.96 5.81 -15.26
N GLY A 448 15.31 5.89 -16.41
CA GLY A 448 15.13 7.13 -17.17
C GLY A 448 16.14 7.29 -18.31
N TRP A 449 16.13 8.49 -18.90
CA TRP A 449 16.92 8.83 -20.08
C TRP A 449 17.24 10.33 -20.09
N ASP A 450 18.36 10.70 -20.70
CA ASP A 450 18.90 12.07 -20.72
C ASP A 450 19.00 12.70 -22.13
N ASP A 451 18.27 12.16 -23.10
CA ASP A 451 18.39 12.48 -24.53
C ASP A 451 19.50 11.69 -25.28
N GLN A 452 20.48 11.12 -24.58
CA GLN A 452 21.60 10.37 -25.17
C GLN A 452 21.67 8.92 -24.70
N ASP A 453 21.67 8.70 -23.39
CA ASP A 453 21.88 7.43 -22.73
C ASP A 453 20.70 7.02 -21.84
N PHE A 454 20.37 5.73 -21.87
CA PHE A 454 19.40 5.13 -20.96
C PHE A 454 20.08 4.76 -19.64
N TYR A 455 19.36 4.91 -18.53
CA TYR A 455 19.90 4.59 -17.21
C TYR A 455 19.32 3.30 -16.62
N ASN A 456 20.18 2.56 -15.92
CA ASN A 456 19.86 1.45 -15.00
C ASN A 456 20.28 1.74 -13.55
N ASN A 457 20.68 2.99 -13.27
CA ASN A 457 21.02 3.43 -11.93
C ASN A 457 19.85 4.15 -11.27
N GLY A 458 19.91 4.27 -9.94
CA GLY A 458 18.93 4.95 -9.13
C GLY A 458 19.54 5.60 -7.91
N TRP A 459 18.71 6.40 -7.23
CA TRP A 459 19.12 7.15 -6.05
C TRP A 459 17.99 7.24 -5.03
N LYS A 460 18.37 7.24 -3.75
CA LYS A 460 17.49 7.46 -2.61
C LYS A 460 17.68 8.87 -2.09
N TYR A 461 16.61 9.65 -1.99
CA TYR A 461 16.59 10.98 -1.41
C TYR A 461 15.93 10.94 -0.03
N ASN A 462 16.67 11.43 0.96
CA ASN A 462 16.15 11.65 2.31
C ASN A 462 15.82 13.14 2.50
N PRO A 463 14.53 13.53 2.58
CA PRO A 463 14.16 14.92 2.78
C PRO A 463 14.52 15.46 4.17
N GLY A 464 14.65 14.61 5.19
CA GLY A 464 15.02 15.02 6.55
C GLY A 464 16.45 15.53 6.65
N THR A 465 17.37 14.94 5.88
CA THR A 465 18.78 15.35 5.81
C THR A 465 19.14 16.12 4.54
N ASP A 466 18.18 16.29 3.62
CA ASP A 466 18.38 16.85 2.28
C ASP A 466 19.59 16.23 1.56
N SER A 467 19.65 14.90 1.52
CA SER A 467 20.80 14.16 0.99
C SER A 467 20.39 13.01 0.10
N TRP A 468 21.24 12.72 -0.88
CA TRP A 468 21.04 11.60 -1.80
C TRP A 468 22.09 10.51 -1.58
N THR A 469 21.66 9.26 -1.73
CA THR A 469 22.53 8.07 -1.69
C THR A 469 22.27 7.21 -2.93
N ALA A 470 23.32 6.78 -3.63
CA ALA A 470 23.17 5.91 -4.80
C ALA A 470 22.62 4.54 -4.38
N THR A 471 21.79 3.94 -5.22
CA THR A 471 21.37 2.54 -5.05
C THR A 471 22.44 1.60 -5.58
N SER A 472 22.48 0.37 -5.09
CA SER A 472 23.34 -0.69 -5.61
C SER A 472 23.21 -0.89 -7.13
N MET A 473 24.35 -1.13 -7.77
CA MET A 473 24.48 -1.48 -9.19
C MET A 473 24.62 -3.00 -9.41
N THR A 474 24.54 -3.80 -8.34
CA THR A 474 24.66 -5.26 -8.43
C THR A 474 23.31 -5.86 -8.79
N ASN A 475 23.26 -6.68 -9.85
CA ASN A 475 22.04 -7.33 -10.35
C ASN A 475 20.91 -6.36 -10.75
N VAL A 476 21.25 -5.13 -11.13
CA VAL A 476 20.27 -4.16 -11.62
C VAL A 476 19.63 -4.61 -12.94
N PRO A 477 18.35 -4.32 -13.18
CA PRO A 477 17.75 -4.51 -14.50
C PRO A 477 18.44 -3.67 -15.58
N ASP A 478 18.32 -4.09 -16.85
CA ASP A 478 18.86 -3.32 -17.98
C ASP A 478 18.33 -1.89 -18.01
N ALA A 479 19.13 -0.98 -18.58
CA ALA A 479 18.81 0.44 -18.66
C ALA A 479 17.52 0.68 -19.45
N ARG A 480 16.64 1.55 -18.95
CA ARG A 480 15.28 1.72 -19.49
C ARG A 480 14.60 3.00 -19.02
N PHE A 481 13.62 3.46 -19.80
CA PHE A 481 12.68 4.52 -19.41
C PHE A 481 11.23 4.12 -19.78
N GLN A 482 10.24 4.89 -19.32
CA GLN A 482 8.81 4.61 -19.55
C GLN A 482 8.35 3.22 -19.08
N HIS A 483 9.09 2.69 -18.10
CA HIS A 483 8.70 1.55 -17.28
C HIS A 483 7.76 2.00 -16.17
N THR A 484 7.14 1.05 -15.47
CA THR A 484 6.40 1.34 -14.25
C THR A 484 7.20 0.91 -13.03
N ALA A 485 6.94 1.57 -11.91
CA ALA A 485 7.40 1.13 -10.61
C ALA A 485 6.26 1.19 -9.59
N VAL A 486 6.23 0.22 -8.68
CA VAL A 486 5.31 0.19 -7.55
C VAL A 486 6.07 -0.04 -6.25
N TRP A 487 5.55 0.52 -5.15
CA TRP A 487 6.06 0.26 -3.80
C TRP A 487 5.20 -0.80 -3.12
N THR A 488 5.81 -1.88 -2.67
CA THR A 488 5.09 -2.98 -2.01
C THR A 488 4.76 -2.69 -0.55
N GLY A 489 5.48 -1.75 0.06
CA GLY A 489 5.57 -1.59 1.51
C GLY A 489 7.01 -1.73 1.98
N ASP A 490 7.78 -2.62 1.33
CA ASP A 490 9.14 -2.98 1.70
C ASP A 490 10.13 -2.93 0.53
N GLU A 491 9.66 -3.07 -0.72
CA GLU A 491 10.48 -3.14 -1.92
C GLU A 491 9.88 -2.31 -3.07
N MET A 492 10.75 -1.82 -3.96
CA MET A 492 10.33 -1.22 -5.22
C MET A 492 10.37 -2.28 -6.32
N ILE A 493 9.26 -2.51 -7.01
CA ILE A 493 9.21 -3.38 -8.18
C ILE A 493 9.20 -2.51 -9.43
N VAL A 494 10.18 -2.69 -10.30
CA VAL A 494 10.26 -2.08 -11.64
C VAL A 494 9.93 -3.13 -12.69
N TRP A 495 9.09 -2.79 -13.67
CA TRP A 495 8.81 -3.70 -14.78
C TRP A 495 8.56 -2.98 -16.10
N GLY A 496 8.91 -3.64 -17.20
CA GLY A 496 8.69 -3.17 -18.55
C GLY A 496 9.65 -2.06 -18.97
N GLY A 497 9.22 -1.18 -19.87
CA GLY A 497 10.00 -0.06 -20.41
C GLY A 497 10.67 -0.36 -21.73
N TRP A 498 11.42 0.62 -22.22
CA TRP A 498 12.08 0.57 -23.53
C TRP A 498 13.49 1.22 -23.47
N ASN A 499 14.42 0.74 -24.31
CA ASN A 499 15.76 1.32 -24.50
C ASN A 499 16.35 1.07 -25.90
N ILE A 500 15.48 0.86 -26.90
CA ILE A 500 15.65 0.16 -28.19
C ILE A 500 14.90 -1.18 -28.17
N ASN A 501 15.05 -1.96 -27.10
CA ASN A 501 14.28 -3.20 -26.90
C ASN A 501 13.06 -2.95 -26.00
N TYR A 502 11.97 -3.67 -26.24
CA TYR A 502 10.80 -3.69 -25.36
C TYR A 502 11.01 -4.74 -24.27
N PHE A 503 11.02 -4.32 -23.01
CA PHE A 503 11.32 -5.23 -21.91
C PHE A 503 10.06 -5.94 -21.41
N ASN A 504 10.12 -7.27 -21.30
CA ASN A 504 9.22 -8.07 -20.46
C ASN A 504 9.87 -8.46 -19.12
N THR A 505 11.02 -7.85 -18.82
CA THR A 505 11.81 -8.08 -17.61
C THR A 505 11.63 -6.94 -16.62
N GLY A 506 12.05 -7.17 -15.38
CA GLY A 506 11.98 -6.21 -14.30
C GLY A 506 12.94 -6.54 -13.16
N GLY A 507 12.85 -5.79 -12.07
CA GLY A 507 13.62 -6.04 -10.86
C GLY A 507 12.91 -5.57 -9.60
N LYS A 508 13.18 -6.25 -8.50
CA LYS A 508 12.74 -5.93 -7.14
C LYS A 508 13.95 -5.35 -6.40
N TYR A 509 13.85 -4.10 -5.99
CA TYR A 509 14.86 -3.42 -5.19
C TYR A 509 14.44 -3.37 -3.73
N ASN A 510 15.29 -3.93 -2.87
CA ASN A 510 15.13 -3.85 -1.43
C ASN A 510 16.05 -2.75 -0.87
N PRO A 511 15.50 -1.61 -0.39
CA PRO A 511 16.30 -0.50 0.11
C PRO A 511 16.93 -0.76 1.49
N SER A 512 16.50 -1.78 2.23
CA SER A 512 17.05 -2.14 3.54
C SER A 512 18.36 -2.93 3.42
N THR A 513 18.49 -3.75 2.38
CA THR A 513 19.69 -4.54 2.06
C THR A 513 20.48 -3.95 0.90
N ASP A 514 19.98 -2.89 0.26
CA ASP A 514 20.51 -2.28 -0.95
C ASP A 514 20.82 -3.32 -2.04
N SER A 515 19.81 -4.14 -2.37
CA SER A 515 19.98 -5.27 -3.29
C SER A 515 18.87 -5.37 -4.31
N TRP A 516 19.24 -5.76 -5.52
CA TRP A 516 18.30 -6.09 -6.59
C TRP A 516 18.15 -7.60 -6.76
N MET A 517 16.92 -8.01 -7.05
CA MET A 517 16.61 -9.33 -7.57
C MET A 517 15.80 -9.19 -8.86
N ALA A 518 16.10 -10.00 -9.87
CA ALA A 518 15.30 -10.01 -11.09
C ALA A 518 13.87 -10.48 -10.78
N THR A 519 12.88 -9.92 -11.48
CA THR A 519 11.54 -10.51 -11.52
C THR A 519 11.55 -11.73 -12.43
N SER A 520 10.72 -12.72 -12.16
CA SER A 520 10.54 -13.87 -13.05
C SER A 520 10.01 -13.46 -14.42
N THR A 521 10.45 -14.18 -15.45
CA THR A 521 9.91 -14.10 -16.81
C THR A 521 8.92 -15.21 -17.12
N THR A 522 8.65 -16.10 -16.15
CA THR A 522 7.70 -17.20 -16.30
C THR A 522 6.30 -16.62 -16.51
N ASN A 523 5.73 -16.89 -17.68
CA ASN A 523 4.44 -16.36 -18.16
C ASN A 523 4.37 -14.83 -18.26
N ALA A 524 5.50 -14.13 -18.28
CA ALA A 524 5.51 -12.67 -18.34
C ALA A 524 4.81 -12.16 -19.60
N PRO A 525 4.01 -11.07 -19.48
CA PRO A 525 3.40 -10.45 -20.66
C PRO A 525 4.48 -9.94 -21.60
N SER A 526 4.13 -9.78 -22.89
CA SER A 526 5.07 -9.23 -23.88
C SER A 526 5.64 -7.88 -23.45
N GLY A 527 6.88 -7.62 -23.86
CA GLY A 527 7.56 -6.40 -23.49
C GLY A 527 6.82 -5.16 -23.96
N ARG A 528 6.82 -4.11 -23.12
CA ARG A 528 5.97 -2.92 -23.35
C ARG A 528 6.43 -1.73 -22.53
N PHE A 529 6.02 -0.56 -22.99
CA PHE A 529 6.20 0.73 -22.33
C PHE A 529 4.88 1.52 -22.31
N PHE A 530 4.81 2.63 -21.56
CA PHE A 530 3.58 3.43 -21.40
C PHE A 530 2.35 2.66 -20.88
N HIS A 531 2.58 1.50 -20.28
CA HIS A 531 1.58 0.76 -19.52
C HIS A 531 1.42 1.41 -18.15
N THR A 532 0.37 1.04 -17.43
CA THR A 532 0.22 1.39 -16.02
C THR A 532 0.37 0.15 -15.17
N ALA A 533 0.76 0.37 -13.92
CA ALA A 533 0.80 -0.68 -12.92
C ALA A 533 0.27 -0.19 -11.58
N VAL A 534 -0.36 -1.09 -10.84
CA VAL A 534 -0.81 -0.85 -9.47
C VAL A 534 -0.34 -1.96 -8.55
N TRP A 535 -0.11 -1.62 -7.28
CA TRP A 535 0.11 -2.61 -6.22
C TRP A 535 -1.20 -2.86 -5.48
N THR A 536 -1.65 -4.11 -5.44
CA THR A 536 -2.91 -4.48 -4.78
C THR A 536 -2.80 -4.57 -3.26
N GLY A 537 -1.55 -4.62 -2.76
CA GLY A 537 -1.21 -5.06 -1.41
C GLY A 537 -0.51 -6.42 -1.39
N THR A 538 -0.70 -7.23 -2.44
CA THR A 538 -0.13 -8.58 -2.55
C THR A 538 0.52 -8.86 -3.89
N GLU A 539 0.09 -8.19 -4.96
CA GLU A 539 0.59 -8.39 -6.31
C GLU A 539 0.66 -7.07 -7.10
N MET A 540 1.51 -7.07 -8.13
CA MET A 540 1.58 -6.01 -9.13
C MET A 540 0.69 -6.38 -10.31
N VAL A 541 -0.31 -5.55 -10.62
CA VAL A 541 -1.14 -5.71 -11.82
C VAL A 541 -0.63 -4.73 -12.87
N VAL A 542 -0.30 -5.24 -14.06
CA VAL A 542 0.15 -4.45 -15.21
C VAL A 542 -0.92 -4.47 -16.29
N TRP A 543 -1.24 -3.31 -16.88
CA TRP A 543 -2.22 -3.25 -17.95
C TRP A 543 -1.92 -2.19 -19.02
N GLY A 544 -2.32 -2.50 -20.26
CA GLY A 544 -2.19 -1.62 -21.43
C GLY A 544 -0.74 -1.46 -21.89
N GLY A 545 -0.41 -0.28 -22.40
CA GLY A 545 0.88 0.04 -22.99
C GLY A 545 0.95 -0.29 -24.48
N ALA A 546 2.10 0.02 -25.07
CA ALA A 546 2.37 -0.21 -26.48
C ALA A 546 3.56 -1.17 -26.69
N ASN A 547 3.50 -1.89 -27.79
CA ASN A 547 4.53 -2.76 -28.35
C ASN A 547 4.26 -2.85 -29.87
N PRO A 548 5.28 -2.90 -30.74
CA PRO A 548 5.12 -3.11 -32.19
C PRO A 548 4.39 -4.40 -32.54
#